data_AF-A0A8K1LNI5-F1
#
_entry.id   AF-A0A8K1LNI5-F1
#
_cell.length_a   1.000
_cell.length_b   1.000
_cell.length_c   1.000
_cell.angle_alpha   90.00
_cell.angle_beta   90.00
_cell.angle_gamma   90.00
#
_symmetry.space_group_name_H-M   'P 1'
#
loop_
_entity.id
_entity.type
_entity.pdbx_description
1 polymer ?
#
loop_
_entity_poly.entity_id
_entity_poly.type
_entity_poly.pdbx_seq_one_letter_code
_entity_poly.pdbx_strand_id
1 'polypeptide(L)'
;MTEEMINRSFHTSPSLLAAPVPLFWIIVKPAQKLFAIILGRSIRKWWKALPPNKRELFKESARKNKWKILLGVSSLGVVFVMFYFTHLEETPITGRARLLVFGKEHFRELSQMEYDMWMEQFKDQMLPETDARYQVVERVVGHLSESNKDIPQVAALQWVIHVVDEPGVNAFVLPNGQVFVFTGLLDAVSDIHQLSFILGHEIAHAVLEHAAEKASLVHFLDFLSLIFLTMIWAICPRDSLAVVGQWIQSKLQEYMFDRPYSRTLEAEADKVGLQFAAKACVDVRASSVFWQQMELAETIQGQPKLPEWLSTHPSHENRA
;
A
#
# COMPACT_ATOMS: atom_id res chain seq x y z
N MET A 1 -56.22 -20.69 -24.83
CA MET A 1 -56.34 -19.23 -25.05
C MET A 1 -55.39 -18.61 -24.04
N THR A 2 -54.28 -18.10 -24.57
CA THR A 2 -52.97 -17.92 -23.91
C THR A 2 -52.88 -16.60 -23.14
N GLU A 3 -52.44 -16.66 -21.88
CA GLU A 3 -51.97 -15.52 -21.10
C GLU A 3 -50.55 -15.15 -21.56
N GLU A 4 -50.40 -13.95 -22.14
CA GLU A 4 -49.10 -13.35 -22.46
C GLU A 4 -48.54 -12.62 -21.23
N MET A 5 -47.50 -13.18 -20.63
CA MET A 5 -46.68 -12.51 -19.61
C MET A 5 -45.79 -11.45 -20.28
N ILE A 6 -46.02 -10.18 -19.92
CA ILE A 6 -45.18 -9.05 -20.30
C ILE A 6 -43.85 -9.13 -19.56
N ASN A 7 -42.81 -9.59 -20.24
CA ASN A 7 -41.44 -9.58 -19.75
C ASN A 7 -40.81 -8.19 -20.03
N ARG A 8 -40.73 -7.32 -19.02
CA ARG A 8 -40.03 -6.03 -19.15
C ARG A 8 -38.53 -6.26 -18.96
N SER A 9 -37.80 -6.36 -20.07
CA SER A 9 -36.34 -6.37 -20.09
C SER A 9 -35.80 -5.00 -19.67
N PHE A 10 -35.13 -4.94 -18.51
CA PHE A 10 -34.34 -3.78 -18.14
C PHE A 10 -33.09 -3.72 -19.04
N HIS A 11 -33.03 -2.72 -19.92
CA HIS A 11 -31.81 -2.38 -20.64
C HIS A 11 -30.88 -1.59 -19.72
N THR A 12 -29.80 -2.21 -19.26
CA THR A 12 -28.65 -1.46 -18.72
C THR A 12 -27.84 -0.93 -19.91
N SER A 13 -27.53 0.37 -19.89
CA SER A 13 -26.62 0.97 -20.88
C SER A 13 -25.28 0.19 -20.93
N PRO A 14 -24.64 0.05 -22.09
CA PRO A 14 -23.31 -0.55 -22.17
C PRO A 14 -22.36 0.18 -21.24
N SER A 15 -21.56 -0.55 -20.46
CA SER A 15 -20.52 0.03 -19.62
C SER A 15 -19.61 0.86 -20.52
N LEU A 16 -19.61 2.18 -20.35
CA LEU A 16 -18.57 3.02 -20.91
C LEU A 16 -17.24 2.39 -20.46
N LEU A 17 -16.36 2.08 -21.42
CA LEU A 17 -14.97 1.71 -21.15
C LEU A 17 -14.32 2.90 -20.44
N ALA A 18 -14.53 3.01 -19.14
CA ALA A 18 -13.64 3.79 -18.30
C ALA A 18 -12.26 3.16 -18.47
N ALA A 19 -11.25 4.00 -18.73
CA ALA A 19 -9.88 3.52 -18.66
C ALA A 19 -9.72 2.77 -17.32
N PRO A 20 -9.05 1.61 -17.31
CA PRO A 20 -8.90 0.83 -16.08
C PRO A 20 -8.43 1.76 -14.98
N VAL A 21 -9.05 1.67 -13.81
CA VAL A 21 -8.90 2.63 -12.71
C VAL A 21 -7.43 3.03 -12.44
N PRO A 22 -6.43 2.12 -12.52
CA PRO A 22 -5.01 2.47 -12.44
C PRO A 22 -4.54 3.50 -13.48
N LEU A 23 -4.92 3.36 -14.75
CA LEU A 23 -4.53 4.25 -15.85
C LEU A 23 -5.13 5.65 -15.68
N PHE A 24 -6.35 5.73 -15.16
CA PHE A 24 -6.96 7.01 -14.79
C PHE A 24 -6.17 7.70 -13.68
N TRP A 25 -5.76 6.97 -12.63
CA TRP A 25 -4.99 7.52 -11.53
C TRP A 25 -3.58 8.02 -11.94
N ILE A 26 -2.93 7.35 -12.89
CA ILE A 26 -1.63 7.78 -13.45
C ILE A 26 -1.71 9.18 -14.04
N ILE A 27 -2.82 9.53 -14.69
CA ILE A 27 -3.02 10.86 -15.30
C ILE A 27 -3.54 11.88 -14.28
N VAL A 28 -4.45 11.44 -13.40
CA VAL A 28 -5.13 12.33 -12.46
C VAL A 28 -4.21 12.84 -11.36
N LYS A 29 -3.34 11.99 -10.79
CA LYS A 29 -2.46 12.42 -9.68
C LYS A 29 -1.53 13.59 -10.08
N PRO A 30 -0.79 13.54 -11.22
CA PRO A 30 0.00 14.68 -11.68
C PRO A 30 -0.86 15.92 -11.97
N ALA A 31 -2.03 15.75 -12.58
CA ALA A 31 -2.93 16.84 -12.90
C ALA A 31 -3.44 17.56 -11.63
N GLN A 32 -3.80 16.81 -10.58
CA GLN A 32 -4.22 17.35 -9.29
C GLN A 32 -3.11 18.18 -8.63
N LYS A 33 -1.87 17.68 -8.64
CA LYS A 33 -0.71 18.42 -8.10
C LYS A 33 -0.46 19.71 -8.88
N LEU A 34 -0.50 19.66 -10.21
CA LEU A 34 -0.38 20.86 -11.06
C LEU A 34 -1.50 21.86 -10.79
N PHE A 35 -2.73 21.38 -10.64
CA PHE A 35 -3.87 22.23 -10.30
C PHE A 35 -3.68 22.93 -8.95
N ALA A 36 -3.27 22.20 -7.91
CA ALA A 36 -2.97 22.75 -6.58
C ALA A 36 -1.89 23.85 -6.64
N ILE A 37 -0.82 23.61 -7.41
CA ILE A 37 0.26 24.59 -7.65
C ILE A 37 -0.28 25.84 -8.35
N ILE A 38 -1.03 25.69 -9.43
CA ILE A 38 -1.61 26.80 -10.21
C ILE A 38 -2.58 27.60 -9.35
N LEU A 39 -3.44 26.92 -8.59
CA LEU A 39 -4.40 27.53 -7.69
C LEU A 39 -3.69 28.36 -6.62
N GLY A 40 -2.73 27.77 -5.90
CA GLY A 40 -1.94 28.49 -4.88
C GLY A 40 -1.21 29.69 -5.47
N ARG A 41 -0.54 29.52 -6.62
CA ARG A 41 0.15 30.61 -7.33
C ARG A 41 -0.81 31.74 -7.73
N SER A 42 -2.02 31.39 -8.16
CA SER A 42 -3.05 32.35 -8.59
C SER A 42 -3.61 33.13 -7.40
N ILE A 43 -3.89 32.46 -6.26
CA ILE A 43 -4.28 33.11 -5.00
C ILE A 43 -3.23 34.13 -4.58
N ARG A 44 -1.95 33.75 -4.60
CA ARG A 44 -0.84 34.66 -4.25
C ARG A 44 -0.75 35.86 -5.18
N LYS A 45 -0.86 35.65 -6.50
CA LYS A 45 -0.82 36.74 -7.50
C LYS A 45 -1.99 37.70 -7.32
N TRP A 46 -3.19 37.16 -7.15
CA TRP A 46 -4.39 37.94 -6.85
C TRP A 46 -4.23 38.78 -5.57
N TRP A 47 -3.73 38.17 -4.50
CA TRP A 47 -3.46 38.86 -3.24
C TRP A 47 -2.44 40.00 -3.41
N LYS A 48 -1.38 39.76 -4.18
CA LYS A 48 -0.36 40.78 -4.50
C LYS A 48 -0.86 41.87 -5.45
N ALA A 49 -1.86 41.61 -6.28
CA ALA A 49 -2.45 42.59 -7.19
C ALA A 49 -3.45 43.53 -6.49
N LEU A 50 -4.00 43.12 -5.34
CA LEU A 50 -4.92 43.95 -4.56
C LEU A 50 -4.23 45.21 -4.03
N PRO A 51 -4.85 46.41 -4.17
CA PRO A 51 -4.33 47.63 -3.58
C PRO A 51 -4.37 47.57 -2.04
N PRO A 52 -3.54 48.37 -1.34
CA PRO A 52 -3.38 48.28 0.12
C PRO A 52 -4.70 48.46 0.88
N ASN A 53 -5.53 49.42 0.46
CA ASN A 53 -6.84 49.69 1.08
C ASN A 53 -7.78 48.47 1.01
N LYS A 54 -7.82 47.76 -0.12
CA LYS A 54 -8.63 46.55 -0.28
C LYS A 54 -8.08 45.40 0.56
N ARG A 55 -6.76 45.28 0.72
CA ARG A 55 -6.17 44.26 1.61
C ARG A 55 -6.55 44.50 3.06
N GLU A 56 -6.52 45.74 3.53
CA GLU A 56 -6.97 46.07 4.88
C GLU A 56 -8.46 45.80 5.07
N LEU A 57 -9.32 46.16 4.10
CA LEU A 57 -10.74 45.80 4.14
C LEU A 57 -10.97 44.27 4.20
N PHE A 58 -10.18 43.47 3.47
CA PHE A 58 -10.24 42.01 3.55
C PHE A 58 -9.82 41.51 4.93
N LYS A 59 -8.73 42.04 5.50
CA LYS A 59 -8.26 41.67 6.85
C LYS A 59 -9.29 42.05 7.91
N GLU A 60 -9.88 43.23 7.83
CA GLU A 60 -10.94 43.68 8.74
C GLU A 60 -12.20 42.83 8.60
N SER A 61 -12.62 42.52 7.38
CA SER A 61 -13.74 41.61 7.12
C SER A 61 -13.46 40.21 7.68
N ALA A 62 -12.25 39.68 7.49
CA ALA A 62 -11.83 38.40 8.06
C ALA A 62 -11.82 38.45 9.59
N ARG A 63 -11.36 39.56 10.20
CA ARG A 63 -11.36 39.75 11.67
C ARG A 63 -12.78 39.87 12.21
N LYS A 64 -13.68 40.57 11.51
CA LYS A 64 -15.10 40.71 11.87
C LYS A 64 -15.84 39.38 11.75
N ASN A 65 -15.55 38.61 10.71
CA ASN A 65 -16.16 37.31 10.44
C ASN A 65 -15.33 36.13 10.98
N LYS A 66 -14.36 36.37 11.88
CA LYS A 66 -13.42 35.35 12.36
C LYS A 66 -14.12 34.10 12.89
N TRP A 67 -15.23 34.27 13.59
CA TRP A 67 -16.04 33.17 14.11
C TRP A 67 -16.74 32.38 13.02
N LYS A 68 -17.21 33.02 11.94
CA LYS A 68 -17.82 32.32 10.80
C LYS A 68 -16.78 31.53 10.02
N ILE A 69 -15.60 32.11 9.81
CA ILE A 69 -14.47 31.42 9.17
C ILE A 69 -14.02 30.24 10.03
N LEU A 70 -13.86 30.45 11.34
CA LEU A 70 -13.51 29.39 12.28
C LEU A 70 -14.55 28.27 12.25
N LEU A 71 -15.85 28.58 12.34
CA LEU A 71 -16.92 27.59 12.25
C LEU A 71 -16.89 26.83 10.92
N GLY A 72 -16.64 27.50 9.80
CA GLY A 72 -16.51 26.85 8.49
C GLY A 72 -15.32 25.88 8.44
N VAL A 73 -14.12 26.32 8.84
CA VAL A 73 -12.92 25.47 8.87
C VAL A 73 -13.10 24.32 9.87
N SER A 74 -13.68 24.58 11.05
CA SER A 74 -13.98 23.55 12.03
C SER A 74 -15.00 22.53 11.50
N SER A 75 -16.04 22.95 10.79
CA SER A 75 -17.01 22.02 10.18
C SER A 75 -16.35 21.10 9.16
N LEU A 76 -15.45 21.62 8.32
CA LEU A 76 -14.68 20.82 7.37
C LEU A 76 -13.73 19.85 8.10
N GLY A 77 -13.10 20.32 9.18
CA GLY A 77 -12.30 19.48 10.06
C GLY A 77 -13.11 18.36 10.70
N VAL A 78 -14.33 18.63 11.17
CA VAL A 78 -15.24 17.61 11.72
C VAL A 78 -15.62 16.58 10.68
N VAL A 79 -15.92 16.99 9.44
CA VAL A 79 -16.20 16.05 8.33
C VAL A 79 -14.99 15.16 8.05
N PHE A 80 -13.78 15.72 8.05
CA PHE A 80 -12.56 14.95 7.83
C PHE A 80 -12.26 13.97 8.97
N VAL A 81 -12.46 14.40 10.21
CA VAL A 81 -12.33 13.55 11.40
C VAL A 81 -13.39 12.45 11.38
N MET A 82 -14.64 12.77 11.05
CA MET A 82 -15.71 11.79 10.87
C MET A 82 -15.33 10.77 9.80
N PHE A 83 -14.85 11.23 8.64
CA PHE A 83 -14.36 10.36 7.57
C PHE A 83 -13.25 9.42 8.07
N TYR A 84 -12.27 9.93 8.80
CA TYR A 84 -11.21 9.10 9.37
C TYR A 84 -11.78 8.00 10.28
N PHE A 85 -12.63 8.36 11.25
CA PHE A 85 -13.20 7.40 12.19
C PHE A 85 -14.19 6.41 11.58
N THR A 86 -14.91 6.78 10.52
CA THR A 86 -15.83 5.84 9.84
C THR A 86 -15.10 4.83 8.95
N HIS A 87 -13.83 5.07 8.62
CA HIS A 87 -12.99 4.18 7.80
C HIS A 87 -11.90 3.49 8.62
N LEU A 88 -11.99 3.55 9.96
CA LEU A 88 -11.15 2.74 10.83
C LEU A 88 -11.75 1.33 10.94
N GLU A 89 -10.92 0.34 10.67
CA GLU A 89 -11.21 -1.08 10.89
C GLU A 89 -10.14 -1.69 11.79
N GLU A 90 -10.45 -2.82 12.42
CA GLU A 90 -9.45 -3.60 13.15
C GLU A 90 -8.88 -4.71 12.25
N THR A 91 -7.59 -5.02 12.40
CA THR A 91 -6.98 -6.16 11.71
C THR A 91 -7.57 -7.48 12.25
N PRO A 92 -7.75 -8.49 11.38
CA PRO A 92 -8.46 -9.71 11.74
C PRO A 92 -7.76 -10.59 12.79
N ILE A 93 -6.46 -10.43 13.00
CA ILE A 93 -5.65 -11.29 13.88
C ILE A 93 -5.11 -10.53 15.09
N THR A 94 -4.58 -9.32 14.89
CA THR A 94 -3.90 -8.59 15.97
C THR A 94 -4.80 -7.57 16.67
N GLY A 95 -5.97 -7.22 16.09
CA GLY A 95 -6.88 -6.22 16.62
C GLY A 95 -6.35 -4.78 16.50
N ARG A 96 -5.34 -4.55 15.67
CA ARG A 96 -4.77 -3.22 15.46
C ARG A 96 -5.72 -2.36 14.63
N ALA A 97 -5.98 -1.13 15.06
CA ALA A 97 -6.73 -0.18 14.27
C ALA A 97 -5.93 0.22 13.01
N ARG A 98 -6.61 0.21 11.86
CA ARG A 98 -6.07 0.57 10.54
C ARG A 98 -7.07 1.41 9.76
N LEU A 99 -6.56 2.27 8.88
CA LEU A 99 -7.40 3.06 7.98
C LEU A 99 -7.57 2.29 6.66
N LEU A 100 -8.82 1.97 6.31
CA LEU A 100 -9.16 1.32 5.04
C LEU A 100 -10.12 2.21 4.24
N VAL A 101 -9.56 2.92 3.26
CA VAL A 101 -10.31 3.85 2.39
C VAL A 101 -10.92 3.11 1.20
N PHE A 102 -10.23 2.07 0.72
CA PHE A 102 -10.69 1.27 -0.40
C PHE A 102 -11.60 0.15 0.08
N GLY A 103 -12.77 0.02 -0.54
CA GLY A 103 -13.61 -1.15 -0.36
C GLY A 103 -12.90 -2.41 -0.88
N LYS A 104 -13.19 -3.55 -0.26
CA LYS A 104 -12.56 -4.84 -0.57
C LYS A 104 -12.67 -5.21 -2.05
N GLU A 105 -13.82 -4.97 -2.68
CA GLU A 105 -14.02 -5.25 -4.11
C GLU A 105 -13.10 -4.45 -5.02
N HIS A 106 -12.91 -3.15 -4.73
CA HIS A 106 -12.01 -2.32 -5.53
C HIS A 106 -10.56 -2.81 -5.41
N PHE A 107 -10.18 -3.23 -4.21
CA PHE A 107 -8.84 -3.75 -4.00
C PHE A 107 -8.63 -5.11 -4.67
N ARG A 108 -9.66 -5.98 -4.71
CA ARG A 108 -9.62 -7.24 -5.47
C ARG A 108 -9.40 -7.01 -6.97
N GLU A 109 -10.06 -6.01 -7.55
CA GLU A 109 -9.83 -5.64 -8.96
C GLU A 109 -8.41 -5.14 -9.20
N LEU A 110 -7.87 -4.31 -8.29
CA LEU A 110 -6.48 -3.84 -8.37
C LEU A 110 -5.49 -5.00 -8.27
N SER A 111 -5.70 -5.93 -7.34
CA SER A 111 -4.87 -7.13 -7.21
C SER A 111 -4.95 -8.04 -8.44
N GLN A 112 -6.11 -8.13 -9.10
CA GLN A 112 -6.23 -8.89 -10.34
C GLN A 112 -5.43 -8.23 -11.49
N MET A 113 -5.49 -6.91 -11.63
CA MET A 113 -4.70 -6.20 -12.63
C MET A 113 -3.19 -6.34 -12.36
N GLU A 114 -2.79 -6.25 -11.09
CA GLU A 114 -1.39 -6.47 -10.69
C GLU A 114 -0.94 -7.90 -11.00
N TYR A 115 -1.78 -8.90 -10.71
CA TYR A 115 -1.54 -10.28 -11.10
C TYR A 115 -1.33 -10.43 -12.61
N ASP A 116 -2.24 -9.90 -13.43
CA ASP A 116 -2.15 -9.99 -14.89
C ASP A 116 -0.84 -9.35 -15.42
N MET A 117 -0.41 -8.24 -14.80
CA MET A 117 0.88 -7.61 -15.12
C MET A 117 2.08 -8.50 -14.80
N TRP A 118 2.10 -9.14 -13.63
CA TRP A 118 3.18 -10.05 -13.26
C TRP A 118 3.21 -11.32 -14.11
N MET A 119 2.04 -11.86 -14.45
CA MET A 119 1.92 -13.00 -15.35
C MET A 119 2.50 -12.68 -16.74
N GLU A 120 2.22 -11.49 -17.28
CA GLU A 120 2.78 -11.07 -18.56
C GLU A 120 4.30 -10.81 -18.45
N GLN A 121 4.75 -10.18 -17.36
CA GLN A 121 6.16 -9.88 -17.14
C GLN A 121 7.03 -11.15 -17.05
N PHE A 122 6.57 -12.17 -16.32
CA PHE A 122 7.35 -13.37 -16.03
C PHE A 122 6.95 -14.60 -16.88
N LYS A 123 6.10 -14.42 -17.87
CA LYS A 123 5.53 -15.50 -18.70
C LYS A 123 6.54 -16.53 -19.19
N ASP A 124 7.70 -16.08 -19.66
CA ASP A 124 8.74 -16.95 -20.25
C ASP A 124 9.71 -17.53 -19.21
N GLN A 125 9.55 -17.18 -17.94
CA GLN A 125 10.45 -17.54 -16.84
C GLN A 125 9.76 -18.39 -15.76
N MET A 126 8.47 -18.69 -15.92
CA MET A 126 7.75 -19.51 -14.95
C MET A 126 8.20 -20.97 -15.02
N LEU A 127 8.56 -21.52 -13.87
CA LEU A 127 8.86 -22.94 -13.76
C LEU A 127 7.58 -23.78 -13.85
N PRO A 128 7.64 -24.95 -14.52
CA PRO A 128 6.51 -25.86 -14.58
C PRO A 128 6.25 -26.51 -13.22
N GLU A 129 5.00 -26.94 -12.97
CA GLU A 129 4.59 -27.63 -11.74
C GLU A 129 5.38 -28.94 -11.47
N THR A 130 5.98 -29.51 -12.51
CA THR A 130 6.84 -30.70 -12.41
C THR A 130 8.24 -30.41 -11.87
N ASP A 131 8.67 -29.16 -11.80
CA ASP A 131 9.98 -28.77 -11.27
C ASP A 131 10.03 -29.02 -9.74
N ALA A 132 11.14 -29.58 -9.26
CA ALA A 132 11.32 -29.88 -7.84
C ALA A 132 11.21 -28.61 -6.97
N ARG A 133 11.66 -27.45 -7.47
CA ARG A 133 11.58 -26.16 -6.78
C ARG A 133 10.13 -25.74 -6.59
N TYR A 134 9.31 -25.88 -7.64
CA TYR A 134 7.87 -25.64 -7.56
C TYR A 134 7.21 -26.51 -6.49
N GLN A 135 7.45 -27.83 -6.54
CA GLN A 135 6.87 -28.78 -5.59
C GLN A 135 7.30 -28.56 -4.14
N VAL A 136 8.49 -28.00 -3.91
CA VAL A 136 8.92 -27.60 -2.57
C VAL A 136 8.09 -26.41 -2.09
N VAL A 137 7.96 -25.36 -2.90
CA VAL A 137 7.17 -24.16 -2.54
C VAL A 137 5.71 -24.53 -2.33
N GLU A 138 5.11 -25.30 -3.23
CA GLU A 138 3.73 -25.79 -3.12
C GLU A 138 3.51 -26.55 -1.82
N ARG A 139 4.41 -27.46 -1.45
CA ARG A 139 4.31 -28.20 -0.18
C ARG A 139 4.41 -27.30 1.03
N VAL A 140 5.29 -26.30 1.03
CA VAL A 140 5.43 -25.36 2.15
C VAL A 140 4.19 -24.49 2.30
N VAL A 141 3.72 -23.87 1.21
CA VAL A 141 2.51 -23.03 1.22
C VAL A 141 1.29 -23.86 1.62
N GLY A 142 1.14 -25.07 1.07
CA GLY A 142 0.08 -26.00 1.42
C GLY A 142 0.10 -26.39 2.90
N HIS A 143 1.28 -26.70 3.44
CA HIS A 143 1.44 -27.05 4.86
C HIS A 143 1.14 -25.87 5.79
N LEU A 144 1.60 -24.67 5.46
CA LEU A 144 1.29 -23.45 6.20
C LEU A 144 -0.21 -23.15 6.17
N SER A 145 -0.83 -23.20 4.99
CA SER A 145 -2.25 -22.92 4.81
C SER A 145 -3.14 -23.92 5.56
N GLU A 146 -2.87 -25.22 5.40
CA GLU A 146 -3.64 -26.28 6.06
C GLU A 146 -3.50 -26.23 7.59
N SER A 147 -2.30 -25.94 8.10
CA SER A 147 -2.05 -25.79 9.54
C SER A 147 -2.77 -24.57 10.14
N ASN A 148 -3.10 -23.57 9.33
CA ASN A 148 -3.71 -22.30 9.74
C ASN A 148 -5.16 -22.14 9.23
N LYS A 149 -5.79 -23.20 8.73
CA LYS A 149 -7.15 -23.16 8.13
C LYS A 149 -8.28 -22.79 9.09
N ASP A 150 -8.04 -22.83 10.39
CA ASP A 150 -8.98 -22.38 11.42
C ASP A 150 -9.08 -20.85 11.48
N ILE A 151 -8.13 -20.13 10.87
CA ILE A 151 -8.19 -18.69 10.67
C ILE A 151 -9.04 -18.41 9.42
N PRO A 152 -10.22 -17.76 9.55
CA PRO A 152 -11.13 -17.58 8.42
C PRO A 152 -10.52 -16.89 7.21
N GLN A 153 -9.59 -15.95 7.43
CA GLN A 153 -8.92 -15.20 6.39
C GLN A 153 -7.94 -16.05 5.58
N VAL A 154 -7.28 -17.03 6.22
CA VAL A 154 -6.41 -18.00 5.53
C VAL A 154 -7.26 -18.95 4.70
N ALA A 155 -8.35 -19.46 5.27
CA ALA A 155 -9.27 -20.38 4.61
C ALA A 155 -10.07 -19.75 3.45
N ALA A 156 -10.28 -18.44 3.48
CA ALA A 156 -10.98 -17.70 2.43
C ALA A 156 -10.14 -17.50 1.17
N LEU A 157 -8.81 -17.65 1.26
CA LEU A 157 -7.89 -17.44 0.14
C LEU A 157 -7.59 -18.76 -0.58
N GLN A 158 -7.58 -18.70 -1.91
CA GLN A 158 -7.08 -19.79 -2.75
C GLN A 158 -5.62 -19.50 -3.08
N TRP A 159 -4.73 -20.34 -2.55
CA TRP A 159 -3.30 -20.19 -2.72
C TRP A 159 -2.87 -20.78 -4.06
N VAL A 160 -2.34 -19.95 -4.95
CA VAL A 160 -1.82 -20.36 -6.26
C VAL A 160 -0.34 -19.99 -6.30
N ILE A 161 0.51 -20.96 -6.61
CA ILE A 161 1.96 -20.82 -6.54
C ILE A 161 2.51 -20.55 -7.94
N HIS A 162 3.40 -19.56 -8.01
CA HIS A 162 4.21 -19.21 -9.18
C HIS A 162 5.67 -19.16 -8.75
N VAL A 163 6.52 -19.96 -9.40
CA VAL A 163 7.97 -19.89 -9.19
C VAL A 163 8.63 -19.32 -10.43
N VAL A 164 9.34 -18.21 -10.25
CA VAL A 164 9.98 -17.44 -11.31
C VAL A 164 11.47 -17.74 -11.34
N ASP A 165 11.99 -18.15 -12.49
CA ASP A 165 13.40 -18.46 -12.70
C ASP A 165 14.25 -17.18 -12.85
N GLU A 166 14.33 -16.42 -11.77
CA GLU A 166 15.16 -15.23 -11.65
C GLU A 166 16.11 -15.30 -10.45
N PRO A 167 17.37 -14.84 -10.59
CA PRO A 167 18.37 -14.88 -9.53
C PRO A 167 18.11 -13.85 -8.41
N GLY A 168 17.04 -13.05 -8.51
CA GLY A 168 16.64 -12.12 -7.45
C GLY A 168 16.24 -12.86 -6.17
N VAL A 169 16.69 -12.36 -5.02
CA VAL A 169 16.25 -12.86 -3.71
C VAL A 169 14.95 -12.15 -3.35
N ASN A 170 13.82 -12.71 -3.76
CA ASN A 170 12.51 -12.13 -3.53
C ASN A 170 11.39 -13.18 -3.43
N ALA A 171 10.33 -12.83 -2.72
CA ALA A 171 9.02 -13.47 -2.78
C ALA A 171 7.97 -12.41 -2.44
N PHE A 172 6.76 -12.58 -2.95
CA PHE A 172 5.64 -11.74 -2.52
C PHE A 172 4.33 -12.48 -2.70
N VAL A 173 3.33 -12.08 -1.91
CA VAL A 173 1.99 -12.65 -1.99
C VAL A 173 0.98 -11.56 -2.25
N LEU A 174 0.23 -11.72 -3.35
CA LEU A 174 -0.85 -10.82 -3.69
C LEU A 174 -2.06 -11.04 -2.77
N PRO A 175 -2.87 -10.01 -2.51
CA PRO A 175 -4.05 -10.08 -1.64
C PRO A 175 -5.11 -11.11 -2.07
N ASN A 176 -5.09 -11.54 -3.33
CA ASN A 176 -5.97 -12.58 -3.87
C ASN A 176 -5.39 -14.01 -3.75
N GLY A 177 -4.29 -14.20 -3.02
CA GLY A 177 -3.70 -15.51 -2.75
C GLY A 177 -2.68 -16.00 -3.80
N GLN A 178 -2.27 -15.14 -4.72
CA GLN A 178 -1.23 -15.48 -5.71
C GLN A 178 0.15 -15.32 -5.07
N VAL A 179 0.91 -16.40 -4.99
CA VAL A 179 2.22 -16.47 -4.37
C VAL A 179 3.30 -16.48 -5.45
N PHE A 180 4.21 -15.52 -5.42
CA PHE A 180 5.36 -15.45 -6.32
C PHE A 180 6.64 -15.69 -5.54
N VAL A 181 7.47 -16.63 -6.00
CA VAL A 181 8.76 -16.97 -5.38
C VAL A 181 9.85 -17.02 -6.45
N PHE A 182 10.97 -16.36 -6.18
CA PHE A 182 12.09 -16.26 -7.12
C PHE A 182 13.12 -17.34 -6.80
N THR A 183 13.75 -17.92 -7.82
CA THR A 183 14.75 -18.98 -7.62
C THR A 183 15.96 -18.51 -6.81
N GLY A 184 16.33 -17.23 -6.93
CA GLY A 184 17.34 -16.62 -6.07
C GLY A 184 17.00 -16.65 -4.58
N LEU A 185 15.72 -16.58 -4.19
CA LEU A 185 15.32 -16.76 -2.79
C LEU A 185 15.52 -18.21 -2.34
N LEU A 186 15.17 -19.17 -3.21
CA LEU A 186 15.35 -20.60 -2.92
C LEU A 186 16.83 -20.98 -2.76
N ASP A 187 17.71 -20.30 -3.49
CA ASP A 187 19.16 -20.47 -3.36
C ASP A 187 19.73 -19.78 -2.10
N ALA A 188 19.05 -18.76 -1.58
CA ALA A 188 19.47 -18.01 -0.39
C ALA A 188 19.08 -18.69 0.93
N VAL A 189 17.99 -19.45 0.95
CA VAL A 189 17.52 -20.17 2.15
C VAL A 189 18.32 -21.45 2.37
N SER A 190 18.68 -21.70 3.63
CA SER A 190 19.50 -22.86 4.01
C SER A 190 18.67 -24.13 4.27
N ASP A 191 17.40 -23.97 4.62
CA ASP A 191 16.50 -25.08 4.95
C ASP A 191 15.03 -24.73 4.73
N ILE A 192 14.18 -25.76 4.91
CA ILE A 192 12.72 -25.63 4.77
C ILE A 192 12.10 -24.73 5.83
N HIS A 193 12.73 -24.58 7.00
CA HIS A 193 12.21 -23.78 8.09
C HIS A 193 12.38 -22.28 7.80
N GLN A 194 13.52 -21.88 7.24
CA GLN A 194 13.73 -20.53 6.73
C GLN A 194 12.75 -20.18 5.63
N LEU A 195 12.56 -21.08 4.65
CA LEU A 195 11.58 -20.89 3.58
C LEU A 195 10.15 -20.75 4.14
N SER A 196 9.79 -21.60 5.10
CA SER A 196 8.46 -21.57 5.74
C SER A 196 8.24 -20.29 6.55
N PHE A 197 9.28 -19.74 7.19
CA PHE A 197 9.19 -18.46 7.87
C PHE A 197 8.94 -17.31 6.88
N ILE A 198 9.70 -17.24 5.79
CA ILE A 198 9.58 -16.18 4.78
C ILE A 198 8.19 -16.24 4.11
N LEU A 199 7.75 -17.44 3.72
CA LEU A 199 6.41 -17.60 3.14
C LEU A 199 5.30 -17.36 4.17
N GLY A 200 5.53 -17.70 5.44
CA GLY A 200 4.62 -17.36 6.54
C GLY A 200 4.47 -15.85 6.73
N HIS A 201 5.57 -15.10 6.62
CA HIS A 201 5.60 -13.62 6.63
C HIS A 201 4.80 -13.03 5.46
N GLU A 202 4.99 -13.56 4.25
CA GLU A 202 4.24 -13.10 3.08
C GLU A 202 2.75 -13.44 3.14
N ILE A 203 2.41 -14.65 3.60
CA ILE A 203 1.01 -15.03 3.86
C ILE A 203 0.40 -14.09 4.92
N ALA A 204 1.15 -13.70 5.94
CA ALA A 204 0.69 -12.73 6.93
C ALA A 204 0.41 -11.35 6.31
N HIS A 205 1.26 -10.85 5.42
CA HIS A 205 1.01 -9.60 4.68
C HIS A 205 -0.31 -9.65 3.89
N ALA A 206 -0.59 -10.76 3.20
CA ALA A 206 -1.80 -10.94 2.42
C ALA A 206 -3.05 -11.06 3.31
N VAL A 207 -2.98 -11.88 4.36
CA VAL A 207 -4.08 -12.12 5.31
C VAL A 207 -4.43 -10.87 6.12
N LEU A 208 -3.42 -10.07 6.48
CA LEU A 208 -3.59 -8.78 7.15
C LEU A 208 -3.88 -7.64 6.18
N GLU A 209 -3.99 -7.92 4.87
CA GLU A 209 -4.29 -6.94 3.81
C GLU A 209 -3.37 -5.69 3.88
N HIS A 210 -2.09 -5.86 4.23
CA HIS A 210 -1.14 -4.76 4.43
C HIS A 210 -0.97 -3.88 3.18
N ALA A 211 -1.09 -4.46 1.98
CA ALA A 211 -1.08 -3.71 0.73
C ALA A 211 -2.30 -2.76 0.61
N ALA A 212 -3.49 -3.22 1.02
CA ALA A 212 -4.72 -2.41 0.99
C ALA A 212 -4.64 -1.25 1.99
N GLU A 213 -4.12 -1.57 3.17
CA GLU A 213 -3.89 -0.62 4.25
C GLU A 213 -2.87 0.46 3.84
N LYS A 214 -1.71 0.05 3.30
CA LYS A 214 -0.68 0.98 2.82
C LYS A 214 -1.19 1.85 1.68
N ALA A 215 -1.91 1.28 0.72
CA ALA A 215 -2.54 2.04 -0.35
C ALA A 215 -3.55 3.06 0.21
N SER A 216 -4.41 2.65 1.15
CA SER A 216 -5.38 3.54 1.79
C SER A 216 -4.72 4.71 2.51
N LEU A 217 -3.66 4.45 3.29
CA LEU A 217 -2.90 5.50 3.96
C LEU A 217 -2.25 6.46 2.97
N VAL A 218 -1.58 5.96 1.93
CA VAL A 218 -0.94 6.79 0.91
C VAL A 218 -1.97 7.67 0.21
N HIS A 219 -3.13 7.14 -0.13
CA HIS A 219 -4.21 7.91 -0.75
C HIS A 219 -4.77 9.00 0.17
N PHE A 220 -4.93 8.69 1.45
CA PHE A 220 -5.36 9.66 2.46
C PHE A 220 -4.32 10.80 2.65
N LEU A 221 -3.04 10.45 2.77
CA LEU A 221 -1.95 11.41 2.89
C LEU A 221 -1.78 12.24 1.62
N ASP A 222 -1.89 11.63 0.43
CA ASP A 222 -1.86 12.32 -0.86
C ASP A 222 -2.95 13.40 -0.93
N PHE A 223 -4.18 13.08 -0.52
CA PHE A 223 -5.27 14.05 -0.49
C PHE A 223 -4.95 15.23 0.44
N LEU A 224 -4.47 14.95 1.66
CA LEU A 224 -4.07 15.97 2.61
C LEU A 224 -2.90 16.82 2.09
N SER A 225 -1.97 16.18 1.38
CA SER A 225 -0.81 16.82 0.76
C SER A 225 -1.20 17.89 -0.27
N LEU A 226 -2.31 17.72 -1.00
CA LEU A 226 -2.79 18.69 -1.98
C LEU A 226 -3.24 20.00 -1.32
N ILE A 227 -3.81 19.92 -0.11
CA ILE A 227 -4.22 21.09 0.67
C ILE A 227 -2.97 21.86 1.10
N PHE A 228 -1.99 21.17 1.67
CA PHE A 228 -0.72 21.78 2.09
C PHE A 228 0.07 22.34 0.90
N LEU A 229 0.12 21.64 -0.22
CA LEU A 229 0.77 22.09 -1.44
C LEU A 229 0.14 23.40 -1.94
N THR A 230 -1.19 23.47 -1.99
CA THR A 230 -1.91 24.70 -2.35
C THR A 230 -1.53 25.86 -1.43
N MET A 231 -1.46 25.61 -0.11
CA MET A 231 -1.11 26.61 0.90
C MET A 231 0.34 27.09 0.77
N ILE A 232 1.30 26.19 0.55
CA ILE A 232 2.71 26.52 0.32
C ILE A 232 2.83 27.48 -0.86
N TRP A 233 2.19 27.17 -1.98
CA TRP A 233 2.24 28.01 -3.19
C TRP A 233 1.48 29.33 -3.04
N ALA A 234 0.45 29.39 -2.18
CA ALA A 234 -0.28 30.61 -1.85
C ALA A 234 0.50 31.57 -0.94
N ILE A 235 1.24 31.04 0.04
CA ILE A 235 1.89 31.84 1.08
C ILE A 235 3.33 32.20 0.72
N CYS A 236 4.11 31.28 0.16
CA CYS A 236 5.53 31.51 -0.12
C CYS A 236 5.72 32.70 -1.07
N PRO A 237 6.60 33.67 -0.79
CA PRO A 237 6.64 34.92 -1.53
C PRO A 237 7.23 34.78 -2.95
N ARG A 238 8.00 33.71 -3.21
CA ARG A 238 8.63 33.39 -4.50
C ARG A 238 8.36 31.93 -4.87
N ASP A 239 8.37 31.62 -6.17
CA ASP A 239 8.22 30.26 -6.69
C ASP A 239 9.36 29.34 -6.21
N SER A 240 10.59 29.83 -6.19
CA SER A 240 11.75 29.06 -5.70
C SER A 240 11.58 28.59 -4.25
N LEU A 241 11.03 29.44 -3.37
CA LEU A 241 10.76 29.08 -1.98
C LEU A 241 9.58 28.10 -1.85
N ALA A 242 8.58 28.21 -2.73
CA ALA A 242 7.47 27.26 -2.76
C ALA A 242 7.94 25.86 -3.18
N VAL A 243 8.87 25.76 -4.14
CA VAL A 243 9.50 24.50 -4.54
C VAL A 243 10.28 23.87 -3.39
N VAL A 244 11.07 24.66 -2.64
CA VAL A 244 11.75 24.17 -1.44
C VAL A 244 10.75 23.70 -0.39
N GLY A 245 9.67 24.47 -0.14
CA GLY A 245 8.61 24.08 0.79
C GLY A 245 7.93 22.77 0.41
N GLN A 246 7.65 22.56 -0.89
CA GLN A 246 7.12 21.30 -1.40
C GLN A 246 8.07 20.12 -1.19
N TRP A 247 9.38 20.33 -1.41
CA TRP A 247 10.40 19.30 -1.16
C TRP A 247 10.50 18.95 0.33
N ILE A 248 10.46 19.95 1.22
CA ILE A 248 10.43 19.72 2.67
C ILE A 248 9.19 18.93 3.05
N GLN A 249 8.01 19.30 2.52
CA GLN A 249 6.76 18.61 2.79
C GLN A 249 6.80 17.15 2.35
N SER A 250 7.34 16.85 1.15
CA SER A 250 7.44 15.46 0.69
C SER A 250 8.39 14.64 1.55
N LYS A 251 9.51 15.22 2.00
CA LYS A 251 10.42 14.55 2.94
C LYS A 251 9.78 14.35 4.31
N LEU A 252 9.03 15.33 4.82
CA LEU A 252 8.31 15.17 6.07
C LEU A 252 7.30 14.03 6.00
N GLN A 253 6.56 13.91 4.90
CA GLN A 253 5.61 12.82 4.68
C GLN A 253 6.32 11.46 4.70
N GLU A 254 7.41 11.33 3.96
CA GLU A 254 8.21 10.10 3.88
C GLU A 254 8.75 9.68 5.26
N TYR A 255 9.36 10.61 6.00
CA TYR A 255 10.01 10.31 7.27
C TYR A 255 9.03 10.15 8.45
N MET A 256 7.92 10.88 8.45
CA MET A 256 6.98 10.91 9.57
C MET A 256 5.90 9.85 9.48
N PHE A 257 5.49 9.48 8.26
CA PHE A 257 4.38 8.56 8.04
C PHE A 257 4.83 7.30 7.30
N ASP A 258 5.36 7.41 6.08
CA ASP A 258 5.57 6.24 5.23
C ASP A 258 6.55 5.24 5.86
N ARG A 259 7.70 5.72 6.36
CA ARG A 259 8.71 4.84 6.98
C ARG A 259 8.21 4.20 8.28
N PRO A 260 7.81 4.95 9.33
CA PRO A 260 7.39 4.33 10.60
C PRO A 260 6.18 3.41 10.42
N TYR A 261 5.28 3.75 9.49
CA TYR A 261 4.14 2.92 9.20
C TYR A 261 4.54 1.61 8.53
N SER A 262 5.42 1.64 7.53
CA SER A 262 5.97 0.43 6.92
C SER A 262 6.61 -0.48 7.98
N ARG A 263 7.35 0.08 8.94
CA ARG A 263 7.94 -0.70 10.06
C ARG A 263 6.90 -1.40 10.91
N THR A 264 5.76 -0.76 11.14
CA THR A 264 4.67 -1.32 11.94
C THR A 264 4.05 -2.52 11.21
N LEU A 265 3.86 -2.41 9.88
CA LEU A 265 3.34 -3.50 9.07
C LEU A 265 4.33 -4.68 9.01
N GLU A 266 5.63 -4.42 8.84
CA GLU A 266 6.67 -5.47 8.86
C GLU A 266 6.70 -6.19 10.20
N ALA A 267 6.71 -5.46 11.33
CA ALA A 267 6.74 -6.08 12.66
C ALA A 267 5.48 -6.89 12.96
N GLU A 268 4.33 -6.47 12.43
CA GLU A 268 3.08 -7.22 12.53
C GLU A 268 3.10 -8.50 11.68
N ALA A 269 3.61 -8.40 10.45
CA ALA A 269 3.78 -9.54 9.56
C ALA A 269 4.79 -10.55 10.11
N ASP A 270 5.90 -10.09 10.71
CA ASP A 270 6.86 -10.96 11.41
C ASP A 270 6.17 -11.72 12.55
N LYS A 271 5.40 -11.01 13.38
CA LYS A 271 4.70 -11.59 14.53
C LYS A 271 3.69 -12.65 14.10
N VAL A 272 2.86 -12.34 13.10
CA VAL A 272 1.81 -13.25 12.62
C VAL A 272 2.42 -14.39 11.79
N GLY A 273 3.44 -14.11 10.98
CA GLY A 273 4.18 -15.11 10.21
C GLY A 273 4.88 -16.13 11.12
N LEU A 274 5.49 -15.67 12.22
CA LEU A 274 6.02 -16.55 13.27
C LEU A 274 4.94 -17.42 13.93
N GLN A 275 3.74 -16.88 14.15
CA GLN A 275 2.62 -17.66 14.68
C GLN A 275 2.17 -18.73 13.66
N PHE A 276 2.10 -18.39 12.37
CA PHE A 276 1.75 -19.33 11.31
C PHE A 276 2.77 -20.45 11.19
N ALA A 277 4.07 -20.11 11.23
CA ALA A 277 5.16 -21.06 11.21
C ALA A 277 5.14 -21.97 12.45
N ALA A 278 4.98 -21.40 13.66
CA ALA A 278 4.89 -22.17 14.90
C ALA A 278 3.72 -23.18 14.87
N LYS A 279 2.56 -22.76 14.35
CA LYS A 279 1.38 -23.62 14.22
C LYS A 279 1.58 -24.76 13.23
N ALA A 280 2.38 -24.52 12.19
CA ALA A 280 2.82 -25.52 11.24
C ALA A 280 3.99 -26.39 11.75
N CYS A 281 4.36 -26.30 13.03
CA CYS A 281 5.49 -27.02 13.64
C CYS A 281 6.84 -26.75 12.95
N VAL A 282 7.01 -25.53 12.41
CA VAL A 282 8.28 -25.05 11.85
C VAL A 282 9.18 -24.55 12.98
N ASP A 283 10.49 -24.79 12.88
CA ASP A 283 11.44 -24.21 13.82
C ASP A 283 11.55 -22.69 13.63
N VAL A 284 10.83 -21.94 14.46
CA VAL A 284 10.80 -20.48 14.42
C VAL A 284 12.17 -19.83 14.69
N ARG A 285 13.14 -20.56 15.27
CA ARG A 285 14.50 -20.04 15.47
C ARG A 285 15.25 -19.87 14.14
N ALA A 286 14.78 -20.48 13.06
CA ALA A 286 15.35 -20.31 11.74
C ALA A 286 15.20 -18.87 11.21
N SER A 287 14.22 -18.09 11.70
CA SER A 287 14.02 -16.70 11.29
C SER A 287 15.19 -15.79 11.70
N SER A 288 15.64 -15.89 12.95
CA SER A 288 16.75 -15.08 13.46
C SER A 288 18.07 -15.42 12.75
N VAL A 289 18.26 -16.70 12.42
CA VAL A 289 19.39 -17.15 11.59
C VAL A 289 19.32 -16.54 10.19
N PHE A 290 18.16 -16.54 9.55
CA PHE A 290 17.98 -15.92 8.24
C PHE A 290 18.28 -14.41 8.25
N TRP A 291 17.77 -13.67 9.24
CA TRP A 291 18.06 -12.25 9.37
C TRP A 291 19.56 -11.95 9.55
N GLN A 292 20.25 -12.75 10.37
CA GLN A 292 21.71 -12.65 10.53
C GLN A 292 22.46 -12.97 9.23
N GLN A 293 21.98 -13.94 8.44
CA GLN A 293 22.54 -14.25 7.13
C GLN A 293 22.39 -13.07 6.15
N MET A 294 21.24 -12.40 6.15
CA MET A 294 20.99 -11.22 5.32
C MET A 294 21.87 -10.04 5.73
N GLU A 295 21.98 -9.73 7.03
CA GLU A 295 22.86 -8.68 7.56
C GLU A 295 24.34 -8.93 7.21
N LEU A 296 24.77 -10.19 7.31
CA LEU A 296 26.13 -10.58 6.94
C LEU A 296 26.35 -10.45 5.42
N ALA A 297 25.36 -10.83 4.60
CA ALA A 297 25.44 -10.70 3.15
C ALA A 297 25.56 -9.23 2.71
N GLU A 298 24.84 -8.32 3.36
CA GLU A 298 24.98 -6.87 3.15
C GLU A 298 26.40 -6.38 3.48
N THR A 299 26.98 -6.86 4.58
CA THR A 299 28.29 -6.43 5.07
C THR A 299 29.43 -6.92 4.17
N ILE A 300 29.35 -8.15 3.67
CA ILE A 300 30.42 -8.79 2.87
C ILE A 300 30.51 -8.22 1.46
N GLN A 301 29.38 -7.86 0.82
CA GLN A 301 29.39 -7.53 -0.61
C GLN A 301 30.00 -6.17 -0.95
N GLY A 302 30.29 -5.29 0.02
CA GLY A 302 31.03 -4.02 -0.19
C GLY A 302 30.38 -3.02 -1.17
N GLN A 303 29.25 -3.39 -1.78
CA GLN A 303 28.39 -2.59 -2.63
C GLN A 303 26.94 -2.74 -2.12
N PRO A 304 26.14 -1.66 -2.15
CA PRO A 304 24.78 -1.63 -1.60
C PRO A 304 23.78 -2.29 -2.54
N LYS A 305 24.06 -3.49 -3.06
CA LYS A 305 23.01 -4.31 -3.65
C LYS A 305 22.32 -5.06 -2.52
N LEU A 306 21.47 -4.34 -1.81
CA LEU A 306 20.52 -4.96 -0.89
C LEU A 306 19.74 -6.01 -1.69
N PRO A 307 19.60 -7.25 -1.19
CA PRO A 307 18.60 -8.19 -1.69
C PRO A 307 17.28 -7.48 -1.97
N GLU A 308 16.60 -7.83 -3.07
CA GLU A 308 15.33 -7.17 -3.43
C GLU A 308 14.31 -7.31 -2.29
N TRP A 309 14.28 -8.46 -1.63
CA TRP A 309 13.57 -8.70 -0.38
C TRP A 309 13.83 -7.64 0.70
N LEU A 310 15.07 -7.20 0.91
CA LEU A 310 15.39 -6.16 1.90
C LEU A 310 14.99 -4.76 1.44
N SER A 311 14.80 -4.57 0.14
CA SER A 311 14.29 -3.31 -0.42
C SER A 311 12.77 -3.21 -0.26
N THR A 312 12.04 -4.31 -0.42
CA THR A 312 10.59 -4.39 -0.20
C THR A 312 10.22 -4.55 1.28
N HIS A 313 11.04 -5.29 2.03
CA HIS A 313 10.92 -5.59 3.47
C HIS A 313 12.18 -5.12 4.23
N PRO A 314 12.29 -3.82 4.55
CA PRO A 314 13.47 -3.30 5.21
C PRO A 314 13.73 -4.00 6.55
N SER A 315 14.96 -4.52 6.71
CA SER A 315 15.42 -5.06 7.98
C SER A 315 15.67 -3.94 8.98
N HIS A 316 15.32 -4.18 10.25
CA HIS A 316 15.60 -3.29 11.37
C HIS A 316 16.20 -4.10 12.51
N GLU A 317 17.05 -3.46 13.33
CA GLU A 317 17.79 -4.10 14.45
C GLU A 317 16.89 -4.93 15.39
N ASN A 318 15.58 -4.70 15.39
CA ASN A 318 14.60 -5.36 16.25
C ASN A 318 13.80 -6.51 15.58
N ARG A 319 14.18 -7.00 14.38
CA ARG A 319 13.46 -8.11 13.68
C ARG A 319 14.05 -9.50 13.95
N ALA A 320 15.28 -9.58 14.48
CA ALA A 320 15.99 -10.83 14.78
C ALA A 320 15.62 -11.43 16.15
#